data_AF-A0A7R9Q690-F1
#
_entry.id   AF-A0A7R9Q690-F1
#
_cell.length_a   1.000
_cell.length_b   1.000
_cell.length_c   1.000
_cell.angle_alpha   90.00
_cell.angle_beta   90.00
_cell.angle_gamma   90.00
#
_symmetry.space_group_name_H-M   'P 1'
#
loop_
_entity.id
_entity.type
_entity.pdbx_description
1 polymer ?
#
loop_
_entity_poly.entity_id
_entity_poly.type
_entity_poly.pdbx_seq_one_letter_code
_entity_poly.pdbx_strand_id
1 'polypeptide(L)'
;MSTQNAKDRPTLQGQRIKTRKRDEKEKFDARAFRDAIFAGIDQSAADLDALSKFLDTSKLDYRLYGETLFDILIAGGLLAPGGSIVEEPGDQQSRTETSVFGAKGDDESLRAWAQVVTKLLRRYKFLEKTLEESLKKIIVFLKAFTAEERAKLAKFAGVLVAGGLISPNWLAAALQDHLVKDGIAAEFLVDVLKLWQSDKDATQVWNALRKSGLESKLL
;
A
#
# COMPACT_ATOMS: atom_id res chain seq x y z
N MET A 1 -54.24 -58.29 36.63
CA MET A 1 -53.54 -57.14 37.23
C MET A 1 -52.05 -57.42 37.23
N SER A 2 -51.31 -56.77 36.34
CA SER A 2 -49.84 -56.70 36.40
C SER A 2 -49.43 -55.37 35.77
N THR A 3 -49.07 -54.40 36.61
CA THR A 3 -48.54 -53.10 36.20
C THR A 3 -47.03 -53.20 35.99
N GLN A 4 -46.58 -53.07 34.74
CA GLN A 4 -45.17 -52.82 34.42
C GLN A 4 -44.89 -51.32 34.58
N ASN A 5 -43.93 -50.98 35.46
CA ASN A 5 -43.42 -49.63 35.64
C ASN A 5 -42.31 -49.40 34.59
N ALA A 6 -42.59 -48.63 33.54
CA ALA A 6 -41.57 -48.18 32.60
C ALA A 6 -40.81 -47.00 33.23
N LYS A 7 -39.50 -47.19 33.45
CA LYS A 7 -38.61 -46.17 34.00
C LYS A 7 -38.25 -45.18 32.87
N ASP A 8 -38.91 -44.03 32.85
CA ASP A 8 -38.65 -42.97 31.88
C ASP A 8 -37.19 -42.51 31.94
N ARG A 9 -36.54 -42.47 30.77
CA ARG A 9 -35.19 -41.92 30.65
C ARG A 9 -35.28 -40.39 30.73
N PRO A 10 -34.36 -39.73 31.46
CA PRO A 10 -34.37 -38.27 31.56
C PRO A 10 -34.17 -37.66 30.17
N THR A 11 -35.19 -36.93 29.70
CA THR A 11 -35.13 -36.17 28.46
C THR A 11 -34.18 -34.98 28.65
N LEU A 12 -33.21 -34.85 27.74
CA LEU A 12 -32.29 -33.72 27.64
C LEU A 12 -33.08 -32.43 27.43
N GLN A 13 -33.47 -31.76 28.52
CA GLN A 13 -34.01 -30.42 28.46
C GLN A 13 -32.93 -29.45 27.97
N GLY A 14 -33.02 -29.12 26.68
CA GLY A 14 -32.85 -27.76 26.17
C GLY A 14 -31.60 -27.00 26.58
N GLN A 15 -30.40 -27.51 26.28
CA GLN A 15 -29.28 -26.60 26.12
C GLN A 15 -29.50 -25.80 24.83
N ARG A 16 -29.96 -24.55 24.96
CA ARG A 16 -29.98 -23.57 23.86
C ARG A 16 -28.53 -23.36 23.40
N ILE A 17 -28.10 -24.13 22.41
CA ILE A 17 -26.85 -23.90 21.70
C ILE A 17 -27.05 -22.58 20.95
N LYS A 18 -26.53 -21.48 21.51
CA LYS A 18 -26.38 -20.23 20.76
C LYS A 18 -25.34 -20.49 19.68
N THR A 19 -25.79 -20.86 18.49
CA THR A 19 -24.95 -20.83 17.30
C THR A 19 -24.39 -19.42 17.20
N ARG A 20 -23.07 -19.25 17.30
CA ARG A 20 -22.45 -17.95 17.05
C ARG A 20 -22.88 -17.53 15.65
N LYS A 21 -23.30 -16.26 15.49
CA LYS A 21 -23.44 -15.67 14.16
C LYS A 21 -22.14 -16.01 13.41
N ARG A 22 -22.24 -16.75 12.32
CA ARG A 22 -21.14 -16.80 11.36
C ARG A 22 -20.88 -15.34 11.01
N ASP A 23 -19.69 -14.84 11.33
CA ASP A 23 -19.23 -13.58 10.79
C ASP A 23 -19.32 -13.75 9.27
N GLU A 24 -20.27 -13.05 8.66
CA GLU A 24 -20.29 -12.89 7.22
C GLU A 24 -18.94 -12.26 6.89
N LYS A 25 -18.03 -13.03 6.29
CA LYS A 25 -16.79 -12.48 5.76
C LYS A 25 -17.22 -11.38 4.81
N GLU A 26 -16.96 -10.14 5.20
CA GLU A 26 -17.19 -8.98 4.36
C GLU A 26 -16.56 -9.29 3.00
N LYS A 27 -17.40 -9.27 1.95
CA LYS A 27 -16.96 -9.62 0.61
C LYS A 27 -15.93 -8.57 0.20
N PHE A 28 -14.74 -9.01 -0.20
CA PHE A 28 -13.70 -8.11 -0.68
C PHE A 28 -14.22 -7.31 -1.88
N ASP A 29 -14.36 -6.00 -1.70
CA ASP A 29 -14.87 -5.05 -2.70
C ASP A 29 -13.90 -3.87 -2.82
N ALA A 30 -12.86 -4.05 -3.64
CA ALA A 30 -11.84 -3.04 -3.88
C ALA A 30 -12.40 -1.76 -4.54
N ARG A 31 -13.50 -1.86 -5.29
CA ARG A 31 -14.13 -0.71 -5.95
C ARG A 31 -14.85 0.17 -4.94
N ALA A 32 -15.66 -0.45 -4.07
CA ALA A 32 -16.30 0.28 -2.97
C ALA A 32 -15.27 0.95 -2.04
N PHE A 33 -14.17 0.25 -1.73
CA PHE A 33 -13.07 0.84 -0.95
C PHE A 33 -12.41 2.02 -1.68
N ARG A 34 -12.11 1.89 -2.97
CA ARG A 34 -11.58 3.00 -3.79
C ARG A 34 -12.49 4.21 -3.75
N ASP A 35 -13.78 4.00 -4.01
CA ASP A 35 -14.75 5.09 -4.07
C ASP A 35 -14.86 5.82 -2.72
N ALA A 36 -14.73 5.10 -1.60
CA ALA A 36 -14.66 5.70 -0.27
C ALA A 36 -13.37 6.53 -0.05
N ILE A 37 -12.23 6.09 -0.58
CA ILE A 37 -10.98 6.86 -0.56
C ILE A 37 -11.10 8.11 -1.45
N PHE A 38 -11.66 7.99 -2.64
CA PHE A 38 -11.88 9.13 -3.54
C PHE A 38 -12.78 10.19 -2.89
N ALA A 39 -13.88 9.76 -2.28
CA ALA A 39 -14.74 10.67 -1.52
C ALA A 39 -13.99 11.39 -0.37
N GLY A 40 -13.06 10.70 0.30
CA GLY A 40 -12.19 11.30 1.32
C GLY A 40 -11.18 12.29 0.76
N ILE A 41 -10.61 12.01 -0.41
CA ILE A 41 -9.71 12.91 -1.14
C ILE A 41 -10.45 14.17 -1.58
N ASP A 42 -11.66 14.05 -2.12
CA ASP A 42 -12.48 15.17 -2.56
C ASP A 42 -12.86 16.07 -1.38
N GLN A 43 -13.24 15.47 -0.24
CA GLN A 43 -13.49 16.19 1.01
C GLN A 43 -12.25 16.91 1.55
N SER A 44 -11.06 16.40 1.25
CA SER A 44 -9.79 17.00 1.62
C SER A 44 -9.39 18.15 0.69
N ALA A 45 -10.12 18.38 -0.41
CA ALA A 45 -9.84 19.43 -1.39
C ALA A 45 -8.37 19.44 -1.89
N ALA A 46 -7.81 18.24 -2.10
CA ALA A 46 -6.40 18.02 -2.44
C ALA A 46 -5.36 18.51 -1.41
N ASP A 47 -5.77 18.86 -0.19
CA ASP A 47 -4.88 19.17 0.92
C ASP A 47 -4.38 17.89 1.61
N LEU A 48 -3.05 17.73 1.67
CA LEU A 48 -2.42 16.49 2.18
C LEU A 48 -2.50 16.36 3.71
N ASP A 49 -2.65 17.46 4.45
CA ASP A 49 -2.85 17.41 5.89
C ASP A 49 -4.29 16.99 6.23
N ALA A 50 -5.27 17.51 5.50
CA ALA A 50 -6.65 17.06 5.57
C ALA A 50 -6.78 15.59 5.16
N LEU A 51 -6.11 15.16 4.08
CA LEU A 51 -6.07 13.76 3.65
C LEU A 51 -5.45 12.87 4.75
N SER A 52 -4.35 13.29 5.36
CA SER A 52 -3.73 12.57 6.47
C SER A 52 -4.70 12.40 7.65
N LYS A 53 -5.47 13.44 7.97
CA LYS A 53 -6.47 13.41 9.05
C LYS A 53 -7.65 12.51 8.70
N PHE A 54 -8.13 12.54 7.46
CA PHE A 54 -9.15 11.61 6.97
C PHE A 54 -8.66 10.17 7.13
N LEU A 55 -7.45 9.87 6.63
CA LEU A 55 -6.88 8.53 6.69
C LEU A 55 -6.70 8.01 8.14
N ASP A 56 -6.31 8.87 9.08
CA ASP A 56 -6.12 8.54 10.50
C ASP A 56 -7.43 8.28 11.26
N THR A 57 -8.52 8.93 10.84
CA THR A 57 -9.81 8.89 11.55
C THR A 57 -10.89 8.05 10.85
N SER A 58 -10.61 7.60 9.62
CA SER A 58 -11.54 6.75 8.87
C SER A 58 -11.80 5.42 9.58
N LYS A 59 -12.97 4.84 9.32
CA LYS A 59 -13.34 3.50 9.77
C LYS A 59 -13.10 2.43 8.70
N LEU A 60 -12.33 2.76 7.66
CA LEU A 60 -12.05 1.85 6.56
C LEU A 60 -11.14 0.71 7.01
N ASP A 61 -11.37 -0.50 6.48
CA ASP A 61 -10.57 -1.67 6.85
C ASP A 61 -9.24 -1.72 6.07
N TYR A 62 -8.24 -1.01 6.59
CA TYR A 62 -6.90 -1.03 6.00
C TYR A 62 -6.18 -2.38 6.14
N ARG A 63 -6.62 -3.29 7.02
CA ARG A 63 -6.03 -4.64 7.06
C ARG A 63 -6.42 -5.44 5.82
N LEU A 64 -7.68 -5.30 5.40
CA LEU A 64 -8.19 -5.99 4.23
C LEU A 64 -7.76 -5.30 2.92
N TYR A 65 -7.76 -3.97 2.90
CA TYR A 65 -7.57 -3.17 1.69
C TYR A 65 -6.25 -2.42 1.63
N GLY A 66 -5.25 -2.79 2.44
CA GLY A 66 -3.99 -2.04 2.51
C GLY A 66 -3.24 -1.95 1.17
N GLU A 67 -3.26 -3.02 0.36
CA GLU A 67 -2.67 -2.98 -0.99
C GLU A 67 -3.45 -2.04 -1.91
N THR A 68 -4.78 -2.14 -1.89
CA THR A 68 -5.69 -1.24 -2.63
C THR A 68 -5.46 0.22 -2.26
N LEU A 69 -5.25 0.51 -0.98
CA LEU A 69 -4.94 1.85 -0.49
C LEU A 69 -3.64 2.37 -1.11
N PHE A 70 -2.57 1.58 -1.10
CA PHE A 70 -1.28 2.04 -1.64
C PHE A 70 -1.28 2.17 -3.16
N ASP A 71 -2.04 1.33 -3.89
CA ASP A 71 -2.27 1.54 -5.33
C ASP A 71 -2.91 2.91 -5.59
N ILE A 72 -3.94 3.27 -4.81
CA ILE A 72 -4.63 4.56 -4.93
C ILE A 72 -3.72 5.73 -4.57
N LEU A 73 -3.04 5.68 -3.41
CA LEU A 73 -2.19 6.79 -2.96
C LEU A 73 -1.00 7.02 -3.90
N ILE A 74 -0.46 5.96 -4.51
CA ILE A 74 0.71 6.07 -5.38
C ILE A 74 0.32 6.35 -6.83
N ALA A 75 -0.49 5.48 -7.43
CA ALA A 75 -0.81 5.55 -8.86
C ALA A 75 -2.10 6.33 -9.17
N GLY A 76 -2.91 6.62 -8.16
CA GLY A 76 -4.18 7.34 -8.29
C GLY A 76 -5.38 6.44 -8.54
N GLY A 77 -5.24 5.11 -8.54
CA GLY A 77 -6.35 4.20 -8.76
C GLY A 77 -5.98 2.75 -8.54
N LEU A 78 -6.90 1.84 -8.85
CA LEU A 78 -6.66 0.40 -8.72
C LEU A 78 -5.67 -0.04 -9.80
N LEU A 79 -4.58 -0.71 -9.42
CA LEU A 79 -3.63 -1.24 -10.38
C LEU A 79 -3.99 -2.66 -10.81
N ALA A 80 -4.13 -2.86 -12.11
CA ALA A 80 -4.23 -4.17 -12.72
C ALA A 80 -2.84 -4.85 -12.78
N PRO A 81 -2.78 -6.18 -12.93
CA PRO A 81 -1.54 -6.86 -13.30
C PRO A 81 -0.96 -6.23 -14.58
N GLY A 82 0.28 -5.74 -14.51
CA GLY A 82 0.94 -5.04 -15.61
C GLY A 82 1.02 -3.52 -15.44
N GLY A 83 0.42 -2.96 -14.39
CA GLY A 83 0.62 -1.56 -14.00
C GLY A 83 -0.35 -0.55 -14.62
N SER A 84 -1.35 -0.99 -15.39
CA SER A 84 -2.42 -0.10 -15.86
C SER A 84 -3.46 0.14 -14.77
N ILE A 85 -4.12 1.29 -14.81
CA ILE A 85 -5.30 1.56 -13.96
C ILE A 85 -6.46 0.69 -14.43
N VAL A 86 -7.19 0.07 -13.50
CA VAL A 86 -8.45 -0.62 -13.79
C VAL A 86 -9.50 0.42 -14.15
N GLU A 87 -9.95 0.40 -15.40
CA GLU A 87 -10.99 1.28 -15.89
C GLU A 87 -12.37 0.86 -15.39
N GLU A 88 -13.18 1.86 -15.06
CA GLU A 88 -14.59 1.73 -14.78
C GLU A 88 -15.42 1.96 -16.05
N PRO A 89 -16.55 1.25 -16.20
CA PRO A 89 -17.43 1.48 -17.33
C PRO A 89 -18.13 2.85 -17.22
N GLY A 90 -18.30 3.52 -18.36
CA GLY A 90 -19.01 4.79 -18.45
C GLY A 90 -18.20 5.97 -17.90
N ASP A 91 -18.90 6.94 -17.28
CA ASP A 91 -18.30 8.18 -16.78
C ASP A 91 -17.77 8.07 -15.33
N GLN A 92 -17.68 6.86 -14.78
CA GLN A 92 -17.21 6.68 -13.41
C GLN A 92 -15.70 6.91 -13.32
N GLN A 93 -15.29 7.73 -12.34
CA GLN A 93 -13.90 8.06 -12.14
C GLN A 93 -13.07 6.83 -11.75
N SER A 94 -12.08 6.50 -12.57
CA SER A 94 -11.17 5.36 -12.35
C SER A 94 -9.86 5.77 -11.69
N ARG A 95 -9.49 7.06 -11.82
CA ARG A 95 -8.23 7.64 -11.35
C ARG A 95 -8.44 9.00 -10.69
N THR A 96 -7.71 9.27 -9.62
CA THR A 96 -7.55 10.60 -9.01
C THR A 96 -6.18 11.19 -9.31
N GLU A 97 -6.13 12.51 -9.52
CA GLU A 97 -4.88 13.26 -9.68
C GLU A 97 -4.19 13.53 -8.33
N THR A 98 -4.92 13.42 -7.22
CA THR A 98 -4.35 13.54 -5.87
C THR A 98 -3.68 12.22 -5.48
N SER A 99 -2.52 11.96 -6.08
CA SER A 99 -1.65 10.80 -5.85
C SER A 99 -0.18 11.17 -6.02
N VAL A 100 0.73 10.25 -5.69
CA VAL A 100 2.17 10.44 -5.94
C VAL A 100 2.45 10.66 -7.43
N PHE A 101 1.77 9.94 -8.32
CA PHE A 101 1.96 10.07 -9.78
C PHE A 101 1.38 11.38 -10.33
N GLY A 102 0.25 11.85 -9.77
CA GLY A 102 -0.34 13.15 -10.13
C GLY A 102 0.29 14.36 -9.42
N ALA A 103 1.20 14.14 -8.46
CA ALA A 103 1.93 15.23 -7.80
C ALA A 103 2.81 16.02 -8.77
N LYS A 104 3.18 17.25 -8.39
CA LYS A 104 4.07 18.12 -9.20
C LYS A 104 5.46 17.51 -9.45
N GLY A 105 5.94 16.63 -8.56
CA GLY A 105 7.19 15.88 -8.75
C GLY A 105 8.47 16.61 -8.30
N ASP A 106 8.33 17.82 -7.76
CA ASP A 106 9.39 18.46 -7.00
C ASP A 106 9.56 17.80 -5.61
N ASP A 107 10.74 17.97 -5.02
CA ASP A 107 11.13 17.26 -3.80
C ASP A 107 10.23 17.62 -2.62
N GLU A 108 9.72 18.85 -2.55
CA GLU A 108 8.79 19.30 -1.51
C GLU A 108 7.46 18.52 -1.61
N SER A 109 6.87 18.46 -2.81
CA SER A 109 5.61 17.74 -3.03
C SER A 109 5.71 16.25 -2.70
N LEU A 110 6.83 15.59 -3.05
CA LEU A 110 7.00 14.16 -2.79
C LEU A 110 7.37 13.86 -1.34
N ARG A 111 8.04 14.78 -0.65
CA ARG A 111 8.22 14.71 0.80
C ARG A 111 6.90 14.86 1.52
N ALA A 112 6.02 15.75 1.08
CA ALA A 112 4.68 15.89 1.66
C ALA A 112 3.88 14.58 1.52
N TRP A 113 3.91 13.94 0.36
CA TRP A 113 3.31 12.61 0.17
C TRP A 113 3.95 11.53 1.07
N ALA A 114 5.27 11.51 1.20
CA ALA A 114 5.95 10.60 2.12
C ALA A 114 5.56 10.86 3.59
N GLN A 115 5.24 12.10 3.96
CA GLN A 115 4.69 12.43 5.28
C GLN A 115 3.28 11.88 5.48
N VAL A 116 2.40 11.90 4.47
CA VAL A 116 1.07 11.25 4.54
C VAL A 116 1.22 9.77 4.89
N VAL A 117 2.09 9.06 4.16
CA VAL A 117 2.35 7.63 4.41
C VAL A 117 3.03 7.42 5.77
N THR A 118 3.98 8.28 6.16
CA THR A 118 4.63 8.21 7.47
C THR A 118 3.63 8.36 8.62
N LYS A 119 2.70 9.31 8.53
CA LYS A 119 1.63 9.51 9.53
C LYS A 119 0.73 8.28 9.58
N LEU A 120 0.33 7.74 8.42
CA LEU A 120 -0.48 6.53 8.31
C LEU A 120 0.19 5.31 8.97
N LEU A 121 1.47 5.04 8.67
CA LEU A 121 2.21 3.90 9.23
C LEU A 121 2.40 4.00 10.75
N ARG A 122 2.62 5.22 11.29
CA ARG A 122 2.72 5.43 12.74
C ARG A 122 1.44 5.01 13.47
N ARG A 123 0.27 5.24 12.86
CA ARG A 123 -1.03 4.83 13.38
C ARG A 123 -1.29 3.34 13.16
N TYR A 124 -1.05 2.87 11.95
CA TYR A 124 -1.37 1.52 11.49
C TYR A 124 -0.10 0.75 11.16
N LYS A 125 0.73 0.44 12.16
CA LYS A 125 2.03 -0.23 11.98
C LYS A 125 1.98 -1.54 11.19
N PHE A 126 0.85 -2.25 11.22
CA PHE A 126 0.69 -3.47 10.43
C PHE A 126 0.75 -3.23 8.91
N LEU A 127 0.59 -1.99 8.45
CA LEU A 127 0.69 -1.61 7.04
C LEU A 127 2.13 -1.51 6.53
N GLU A 128 3.15 -1.51 7.40
CA GLU A 128 4.56 -1.42 6.96
C GLU A 128 4.89 -2.55 5.96
N LYS A 129 4.52 -3.78 6.30
CA LYS A 129 4.74 -4.93 5.41
C LYS A 129 3.89 -4.85 4.14
N THR A 130 2.64 -4.40 4.25
CA THR A 130 1.76 -4.21 3.09
C THR A 130 2.29 -3.14 2.14
N LEU A 131 2.89 -2.06 2.66
CA LEU A 131 3.56 -1.04 1.86
C LEU A 131 4.77 -1.63 1.14
N GLU A 132 5.63 -2.37 1.83
CA GLU A 132 6.78 -3.03 1.20
C GLU A 132 6.35 -3.97 0.06
N GLU A 133 5.29 -4.76 0.26
CA GLU A 133 4.74 -5.66 -0.77
C GLU A 133 4.13 -4.88 -1.94
N SER A 134 3.40 -3.80 -1.66
CA SER A 134 2.81 -2.93 -2.69
C SER A 134 3.90 -2.24 -3.52
N LEU A 135 4.96 -1.72 -2.90
CA LEU A 135 6.08 -1.10 -3.59
C LEU A 135 6.85 -2.11 -4.45
N LYS A 136 7.08 -3.36 -3.97
CA LYS A 136 7.67 -4.43 -4.79
C LYS A 136 6.84 -4.66 -6.05
N LYS A 137 5.51 -4.79 -5.90
CA LYS A 137 4.58 -4.98 -7.03
C LYS A 137 4.68 -3.82 -8.02
N ILE A 138 4.61 -2.58 -7.54
CA ILE A 138 4.66 -1.37 -8.38
C ILE A 138 6.00 -1.30 -9.12
N ILE A 139 7.14 -1.60 -8.47
CA ILE A 139 8.45 -1.59 -9.10
C ILE A 139 8.55 -2.59 -10.27
N VAL A 140 7.94 -3.77 -10.15
CA VAL A 140 7.92 -4.76 -11.24
C VAL A 140 7.25 -4.18 -12.50
N PHE A 141 6.31 -3.24 -12.32
CA PHE A 141 5.59 -2.58 -13.40
C PHE A 141 6.24 -1.28 -13.90
N LEU A 142 7.46 -0.95 -13.49
CA LEU A 142 8.13 0.30 -13.92
C LEU A 142 8.04 0.53 -15.44
N LYS A 143 8.19 -0.52 -16.25
CA LYS A 143 8.10 -0.43 -17.72
C LYS A 143 6.77 0.12 -18.24
N ALA A 144 5.66 -0.09 -17.51
CA ALA A 144 4.34 0.41 -17.89
C ALA A 144 4.15 1.90 -17.57
N PHE A 145 4.93 2.45 -16.64
CA PHE A 145 4.83 3.86 -16.25
C PHE A 145 5.65 4.77 -17.17
N THR A 146 5.23 6.03 -17.25
CA THR A 146 5.98 7.08 -17.95
C THR A 146 7.28 7.40 -17.23
N ALA A 147 8.24 8.02 -17.93
CA ALA A 147 9.50 8.45 -17.31
C ALA A 147 9.27 9.42 -16.12
N GLU A 148 8.27 10.28 -16.23
CA GLU A 148 7.88 11.21 -15.17
C GLU A 148 7.33 10.47 -13.93
N GLU A 149 6.41 9.52 -14.11
CA GLU A 149 5.87 8.71 -13.02
C GLU A 149 6.98 7.89 -12.33
N ARG A 150 7.93 7.33 -13.09
CA ARG A 150 9.09 6.62 -12.53
C ARG A 150 9.97 7.55 -11.69
N ALA A 151 10.23 8.76 -12.16
CA ALA A 151 11.02 9.75 -11.42
C ALA A 151 10.32 10.17 -10.12
N LYS A 152 9.00 10.39 -10.16
CA LYS A 152 8.18 10.68 -8.97
C LYS A 152 8.22 9.51 -7.97
N LEU A 153 8.07 8.28 -8.46
CA LEU A 153 8.16 7.08 -7.63
C LEU A 153 9.55 6.93 -6.99
N ALA A 154 10.62 7.14 -7.75
CA ALA A 154 12.00 7.02 -7.29
C ALA A 154 12.30 8.00 -6.16
N LYS A 155 11.89 9.26 -6.33
CA LYS A 155 12.02 10.28 -5.30
C LYS A 155 11.17 9.93 -4.07
N PHE A 156 9.89 9.62 -4.25
CA PHE A 156 9.03 9.22 -3.13
C PHE A 156 9.62 8.03 -2.34
N ALA A 157 10.12 7.01 -3.05
CA ALA A 157 10.83 5.87 -2.49
C ALA A 157 12.07 6.31 -1.68
N GLY A 158 12.90 7.22 -2.22
CA GLY A 158 14.07 7.78 -1.56
C GLY A 158 13.74 8.43 -0.21
N VAL A 159 12.66 9.22 -0.14
CA VAL A 159 12.22 9.82 1.14
C VAL A 159 11.78 8.75 2.14
N LEU A 160 11.03 7.74 1.69
CA LEU A 160 10.56 6.66 2.57
C LEU A 160 11.71 5.87 3.21
N VAL A 161 12.71 5.50 2.42
CA VAL A 161 13.90 4.77 2.94
C VAL A 161 14.78 5.67 3.81
N ALA A 162 14.88 6.96 3.48
CA ALA A 162 15.54 7.94 4.36
C ALA A 162 14.81 8.08 5.71
N GLY A 163 13.49 7.97 5.73
CA GLY A 163 12.69 7.96 6.95
C GLY A 163 12.97 6.76 7.87
N GLY A 164 13.47 5.65 7.32
CA GLY A 164 13.84 4.46 8.09
C GLY A 164 12.66 3.66 8.66
N LEU A 165 11.43 3.92 8.19
CA LEU A 165 10.23 3.19 8.62
C LEU A 165 10.09 1.82 7.96
N ILE A 166 10.65 1.65 6.77
CA ILE A 166 10.67 0.38 6.04
C ILE A 166 12.11 0.08 5.59
N SER A 167 12.46 -1.20 5.50
CA SER A 167 13.78 -1.61 5.03
C SER A 167 13.90 -1.36 3.53
N PRO A 168 15.06 -0.97 2.96
CA PRO A 168 15.18 -0.73 1.53
C PRO A 168 15.14 -2.02 0.68
N ASN A 169 15.12 -3.22 1.28
CA ASN A 169 15.25 -4.51 0.59
C ASN A 169 14.29 -4.73 -0.60
N TRP A 170 13.13 -4.07 -0.61
CA TRP A 170 12.15 -4.11 -1.70
C TRP A 170 12.65 -3.46 -3.00
N LEU A 171 13.64 -2.57 -2.95
CA LEU A 171 14.27 -1.99 -4.13
C LEU A 171 14.94 -3.05 -5.03
N ALA A 172 15.27 -4.23 -4.48
CA ALA A 172 15.79 -5.35 -5.27
C ALA A 172 14.79 -5.82 -6.36
N ALA A 173 13.50 -5.50 -6.21
CA ALA A 173 12.50 -5.77 -7.23
C ALA A 173 12.78 -5.03 -8.55
N ALA A 174 13.59 -3.96 -8.54
CA ALA A 174 13.95 -3.23 -9.75
C ALA A 174 14.99 -3.99 -10.59
N LEU A 175 15.73 -4.93 -9.99
CA LEU A 175 16.82 -5.67 -10.62
C LEU A 175 16.33 -6.89 -11.43
N GLN A 176 15.14 -6.80 -12.03
CA GLN A 176 14.66 -7.81 -12.97
C GLN A 176 15.36 -7.64 -14.32
N ASP A 177 15.72 -8.75 -14.97
CA ASP A 177 16.47 -8.76 -16.24
C ASP A 177 15.90 -7.80 -17.29
N HIS A 178 14.56 -7.74 -17.43
CA HIS A 178 13.93 -6.87 -18.42
C HIS A 178 14.06 -5.37 -18.06
N LEU A 179 14.03 -4.99 -16.78
CA LEU A 179 14.22 -3.61 -16.35
C LEU A 179 15.69 -3.19 -16.43
N VAL A 180 16.61 -4.13 -16.18
CA VAL A 180 18.06 -3.90 -16.28
C VAL A 180 18.48 -3.73 -17.74
N LYS A 181 18.03 -4.61 -18.64
CA LYS A 181 18.32 -4.54 -20.08
C LYS A 181 17.82 -3.24 -20.71
N ASP A 182 16.67 -2.74 -20.26
CA ASP A 182 16.07 -1.50 -20.77
C ASP A 182 16.66 -0.23 -20.11
N GLY A 183 17.62 -0.35 -19.17
CA GLY A 183 18.20 0.77 -18.43
C GLY A 183 17.31 1.39 -17.34
N ILE A 184 16.03 1.04 -17.33
CA ILE A 184 15.00 1.55 -16.40
C ILE A 184 15.38 1.31 -14.94
N ALA A 185 15.93 0.12 -14.63
CA ALA A 185 16.34 -0.21 -13.27
C ALA A 185 17.42 0.74 -12.76
N ALA A 186 18.43 1.02 -13.60
CA ALA A 186 19.55 1.88 -13.24
C ALA A 186 19.10 3.31 -13.02
N GLU A 187 18.30 3.88 -13.93
CA GLU A 187 17.74 5.22 -13.79
C GLU A 187 16.93 5.37 -12.49
N PHE A 188 15.99 4.45 -12.27
CA PHE A 188 15.15 4.46 -11.08
C PHE A 188 15.97 4.39 -9.79
N LEU A 189 16.89 3.42 -9.68
CA LEU A 189 17.68 3.21 -8.46
C LEU A 189 18.65 4.37 -8.20
N VAL A 190 19.25 4.95 -9.25
CA VAL A 190 20.11 6.14 -9.11
C VAL A 190 19.33 7.31 -8.54
N ASP A 191 18.10 7.55 -9.01
CA ASP A 191 17.29 8.65 -8.51
C ASP A 191 16.78 8.42 -7.07
N VAL A 192 16.47 7.17 -6.71
CA VAL A 192 16.21 6.79 -5.31
C VAL A 192 17.42 7.13 -4.43
N LEU A 193 18.63 6.73 -4.85
CA LEU A 193 19.86 6.93 -4.08
C LEU A 193 20.23 8.41 -3.96
N LYS A 194 20.06 9.20 -5.01
CA LYS A 194 20.30 10.65 -4.96
C LYS A 194 19.42 11.33 -3.91
N LEU A 195 18.12 11.02 -3.90
CA LEU A 195 17.23 11.63 -2.91
C LEU A 195 17.47 11.07 -1.51
N TRP A 196 17.82 9.80 -1.38
CA TRP A 196 18.19 9.25 -0.07
C TRP A 196 19.44 9.92 0.49
N GLN A 197 20.47 10.13 -0.35
CA GLN A 197 21.71 10.80 0.02
C GLN A 197 21.53 12.30 0.34
N SER A 198 20.47 12.95 -0.16
CA SER A 198 20.17 14.33 0.24
C SER A 198 19.76 14.44 1.71
N ASP A 199 19.25 13.35 2.30
CA ASP A 199 18.69 13.32 3.66
C ASP A 199 19.59 12.61 4.67
N LYS A 200 20.48 11.75 4.17
CA LYS A 200 21.36 10.89 4.97
C LYS A 200 22.77 10.96 4.44
N ASP A 201 23.74 10.97 5.34
CA ASP A 201 25.13 10.91 4.92
C ASP A 201 25.43 9.58 4.20
N ALA A 202 26.48 9.60 3.37
CA ALA A 202 26.84 8.45 2.54
C ALA A 202 27.11 7.18 3.37
N THR A 203 27.62 7.32 4.60
CA THR A 203 27.92 6.18 5.48
C THR A 203 26.62 5.53 5.99
N GLN A 204 25.61 6.34 6.32
CA GLN A 204 24.29 5.85 6.70
C GLN A 204 23.60 5.11 5.55
N VAL A 205 23.62 5.68 4.34
CA VAL A 205 23.06 5.05 3.13
C VAL A 205 23.77 3.72 2.88
N TRP A 206 25.11 3.73 2.86
CA TRP A 206 25.92 2.53 2.65
C TRP A 206 25.61 1.42 3.66
N ASN A 207 25.58 1.75 4.94
CA ASN A 207 25.27 0.79 6.00
C ASN A 207 23.85 0.20 5.86
N ALA A 208 22.87 0.98 5.42
CA ALA A 208 21.52 0.49 5.17
C ALA A 208 21.45 -0.45 3.94
N LEU A 209 22.18 -0.13 2.87
CA LEU A 209 22.31 -1.02 1.70
C LEU A 209 22.99 -2.34 2.05
N ARG A 210 24.05 -2.30 2.87
CA ARG A 210 24.75 -3.50 3.35
C ARG A 210 23.84 -4.39 4.20
N LYS A 211 23.14 -3.80 5.18
CA LYS A 211 22.22 -4.52 6.08
C LYS A 211 21.04 -5.16 5.34
N SER A 212 20.59 -4.55 4.24
CA SER A 212 19.50 -5.07 3.41
C SER A 212 19.95 -6.07 2.35
N GLY A 213 21.26 -6.30 2.19
CA GLY A 213 21.81 -7.17 1.15
C GLY A 213 21.65 -6.62 -0.27
N LEU A 214 21.44 -5.31 -0.41
CA LEU A 214 21.37 -4.63 -1.71
C LEU A 214 22.75 -4.28 -2.27
N GLU A 215 23.72 -4.03 -1.41
CA GLU A 215 25.10 -3.69 -1.80
C GLU A 215 25.65 -4.67 -2.84
N SER A 216 25.57 -5.97 -2.56
CA SER A 216 26.10 -7.03 -3.44
C SER A 216 25.30 -7.24 -4.73
N LYS A 217 24.15 -6.59 -4.88
CA LYS A 217 23.29 -6.70 -6.07
C LYS A 217 23.40 -5.47 -6.98
N LEU A 218 23.89 -4.36 -6.44
CA LEU A 218 24.06 -3.10 -7.15
C LEU A 218 25.49 -2.91 -7.70
N LEU A 219 26.44 -3.69 -7.18
CA LEU A 219 27.84 -3.78 -7.63
C LEU A 219 28.05 -5.01 -8.51
#